data_AF-A0AA96VT84-F1
#
_entry.id   AF-A0AA96VT84-F1
#
_cell.length_a   1.000
_cell.length_b   1.000
_cell.length_c   1.000
_cell.angle_alpha   90.00
_cell.angle_beta   90.00
_cell.angle_gamma   90.00
#
_symmetry.space_group_name_H-M   'P 1'
#
loop_
_entity.id
_entity.type
_entity.pdbx_description
1 polymer ?
#
loop_
_entity_poly.entity_id
_entity_poly.type
_entity_poly.pdbx_seq_one_letter_code
_entity_poly.pdbx_strand_id
1 'polypeptide(L)'
;MSKNQDFFPHPSNLRNHPNMLRLNKELPNATGYGTVVWLFEKLRSEDGFKYLKKNIDLLADESRISSAILILVIDYSGFFVTEQDDNGDFFFSPLFNTLMLPYNERKKIKSQAGQISAKKRELERLEQIKELTDKLRDIDSTQQNPALLTLSEADSTQQIREDIDHSSQYKKKFYKEKKPTKSSSFKKSKPDQIFETDDAIIAIHKRLKTTVRG
;
A
#
# COMPACT_ATOMS: atom_id res chain seq x y z
N MET A 1 -18.08 -7.89 11.17
CA MET A 1 -16.62 -8.08 11.05
C MET A 1 -16.13 -7.48 9.74
N SER A 2 -15.03 -6.73 9.78
CA SER A 2 -14.47 -6.01 8.62
C SER A 2 -13.84 -7.00 7.65
N LYS A 3 -14.35 -7.08 6.41
CA LYS A 3 -13.89 -8.00 5.33
C LYS A 3 -12.44 -7.79 4.85
N ASN A 4 -11.65 -6.97 5.53
CA ASN A 4 -10.27 -6.63 5.14
C ASN A 4 -9.22 -7.01 6.19
N GLN A 5 -9.59 -7.68 7.29
CA GLN A 5 -8.63 -8.09 8.33
C GLN A 5 -7.73 -9.25 7.90
N ASP A 6 -8.10 -10.02 6.87
CA ASP A 6 -7.55 -11.37 6.64
C ASP A 6 -6.20 -11.43 5.90
N PHE A 7 -5.69 -10.32 5.35
CA PHE A 7 -4.43 -10.34 4.60
C PHE A 7 -3.27 -9.78 5.42
N PHE A 8 -2.35 -10.67 5.80
CA PHE A 8 -1.04 -10.36 6.35
C PHE A 8 0.03 -11.01 5.46
N PRO A 9 0.87 -10.24 4.76
CA PRO A 9 1.90 -10.84 3.94
C PRO A 9 3.07 -11.29 4.82
N HIS A 10 3.30 -12.59 4.87
CA HIS A 10 4.40 -13.20 5.61
C HIS A 10 5.43 -13.79 4.62
N PRO A 11 6.75 -13.53 4.78
CA PRO A 11 7.76 -14.17 3.96
C PRO A 11 7.75 -15.69 4.20
N SER A 12 7.50 -16.48 3.16
CA SER A 12 7.32 -17.95 3.25
C SER A 12 8.48 -18.69 3.93
N ASN A 13 9.69 -18.12 3.91
CA ASN A 13 10.90 -18.71 4.48
C ASN A 13 11.58 -17.83 5.54
N LEU A 14 10.83 -16.95 6.23
CA LEU A 14 11.40 -16.02 7.24
C LEU A 14 12.21 -16.75 8.33
N ARG A 15 11.76 -17.94 8.74
CA ARG A 15 12.43 -18.78 9.75
C ARG A 15 13.89 -19.10 9.40
N ASN A 16 14.19 -19.28 8.12
CA ASN A 16 15.52 -19.66 7.65
C ASN A 16 16.35 -18.45 7.18
N HIS A 17 15.84 -17.23 7.32
CA HIS A 17 16.57 -16.03 6.97
C HIS A 17 17.83 -15.89 7.86
N PRO A 18 19.02 -15.54 7.33
CA PRO A 18 20.25 -15.47 8.12
C PRO A 18 20.14 -14.59 9.37
N ASN A 19 19.49 -13.43 9.26
CA ASN A 19 19.25 -12.55 10.40
C ASN A 19 18.31 -13.18 11.45
N MET A 20 17.32 -13.97 11.01
CA MET A 20 16.41 -14.66 11.92
C MET A 20 17.13 -15.80 12.66
N LEU A 21 18.01 -16.53 11.96
CA LEU A 21 18.84 -17.56 12.57
C LEU A 21 19.80 -16.98 13.61
N ARG A 22 20.37 -15.78 13.36
CA ARG A 22 21.20 -15.06 14.34
C ARG A 22 20.37 -14.64 15.55
N LEU A 23 19.21 -14.02 15.32
CA LEU A 23 18.32 -13.57 16.39
C LEU A 23 17.84 -14.72 17.27
N ASN A 24 17.55 -15.90 16.70
CA ASN A 24 17.16 -17.09 17.45
C ASN A 24 18.32 -17.75 18.22
N LYS A 25 19.59 -17.41 17.92
CA LYS A 25 20.73 -17.80 18.76
C LYS A 25 20.85 -16.91 20.00
N GLU A 26 20.50 -15.63 19.85
CA GLU A 26 20.57 -14.64 20.94
C GLU A 26 19.37 -14.71 21.87
N LEU A 27 18.18 -14.95 21.32
CA LEU A 27 16.92 -14.98 22.06
C LEU A 27 16.36 -16.41 22.16
N PRO A 28 16.09 -16.93 23.38
CA PRO A 28 15.58 -18.28 23.57
C PRO A 28 14.14 -18.44 23.06
N ASN A 29 13.69 -19.69 22.92
CA ASN A 29 12.29 -20.07 22.68
C ASN A 29 11.63 -19.39 21.46
N ALA A 30 12.41 -19.08 20.43
CA ALA A 30 11.94 -18.38 19.23
C ALA A 30 11.31 -16.99 19.52
N THR A 31 11.69 -16.37 20.65
CA THR A 31 11.22 -15.02 21.03
C THR A 31 11.55 -14.00 19.94
N GLY A 32 12.72 -14.13 19.31
CA GLY A 32 13.12 -13.27 18.19
C GLY A 32 12.16 -13.35 17.00
N TYR A 33 11.81 -14.57 16.57
CA TYR A 33 10.85 -14.78 15.49
C TYR A 33 9.47 -14.22 15.84
N GLY A 34 8.96 -14.53 17.03
CA GLY A 34 7.68 -14.01 17.50
C GLY A 34 7.65 -12.48 17.52
N THR A 35 8.71 -11.85 18.01
CA THR A 35 8.83 -10.39 18.09
C THR A 35 8.82 -9.75 16.70
N VAL A 36 9.57 -10.29 15.74
CA VAL A 36 9.63 -9.75 14.37
C VAL A 36 8.27 -9.85 13.67
N VAL A 37 7.62 -11.02 13.75
CA VAL A 37 6.29 -11.23 13.13
C VAL A 37 5.25 -10.32 13.78
N TRP A 38 5.25 -10.22 15.11
CA TRP A 38 4.35 -9.34 15.85
C TRP A 38 4.56 -7.86 15.49
N LEU A 39 5.81 -7.42 15.37
CA LEU A 39 6.12 -6.05 14.92
C LEU A 39 5.63 -5.79 13.49
N PHE A 40 5.70 -6.76 12.58
CA PHE A 40 5.10 -6.62 11.25
C PHE A 40 3.58 -6.46 11.32
N GLU A 41 2.90 -7.22 12.18
CA GLU A 41 1.45 -7.06 12.41
C GLU A 41 1.11 -5.68 12.98
N LYS A 42 1.95 -5.20 13.91
CA LYS A 42 1.82 -3.84 14.44
C LYS A 42 1.97 -2.80 13.34
N LEU A 43 3.08 -2.83 12.58
CA LEU A 43 3.32 -1.90 11.47
C LEU A 43 2.21 -1.94 10.42
N ARG A 44 1.60 -3.10 10.16
CA ARG A 44 0.46 -3.22 9.22
C ARG A 44 -0.74 -2.35 9.64
N SER A 45 -0.93 -2.19 10.94
CA SER A 45 -2.06 -1.47 11.53
C SER A 45 -1.84 0.03 11.59
N GLU A 46 -0.60 0.47 11.35
CA GLU A 46 -0.17 1.86 11.45
C GLU A 46 -0.08 2.51 10.06
N ASP A 47 -0.34 3.81 10.01
CA ASP A 47 -0.27 4.57 8.77
C ASP A 47 1.18 4.67 8.28
N GLY A 48 1.37 4.43 6.98
CA GLY A 48 2.70 4.44 6.37
C GLY A 48 3.62 3.28 6.79
N PHE A 49 3.11 2.29 7.52
CA PHE A 49 3.87 1.12 7.99
C PHE A 49 5.12 1.46 8.80
N LYS A 50 5.05 2.56 9.56
CA LYS A 50 6.11 3.02 10.45
C LYS A 50 5.53 3.25 11.85
N TYR A 51 6.38 3.13 12.88
CA TYR A 51 5.97 3.35 14.27
C TYR A 51 6.97 4.23 14.99
N LEU A 52 6.49 5.10 15.89
CA LEU A 52 7.33 6.03 16.63
C LEU A 52 8.14 5.29 17.69
N LYS A 53 9.47 5.36 17.59
CA LYS A 53 10.41 4.65 18.48
C LYS A 53 10.29 5.10 19.94
N LYS A 54 9.89 6.34 20.19
CA LYS A 54 9.61 6.85 21.54
C LYS A 54 8.54 6.04 22.29
N ASN A 55 7.62 5.40 21.58
CA ASN A 55 6.48 4.68 22.14
C ASN A 55 6.74 3.16 22.30
N ILE A 56 8.00 2.73 22.36
CA ILE A 56 8.36 1.31 22.55
C ILE A 56 7.87 0.77 23.90
N ASP A 57 7.75 1.63 24.92
CA ASP A 57 7.12 1.29 26.20
C ASP A 57 5.68 0.79 26.03
N LEU A 58 4.88 1.46 25.19
CA LEU A 58 3.52 1.03 24.87
C LEU A 58 3.51 -0.34 24.17
N LEU A 59 4.46 -0.57 23.26
CA LEU A 59 4.61 -1.88 22.59
C LEU A 59 5.02 -2.98 23.58
N ALA A 60 5.86 -2.66 24.56
CA ALA A 60 6.28 -3.61 25.59
C ALA A 60 5.09 -4.02 26.47
N ASP A 61 4.28 -3.05 26.88
CA ASP A 61 3.07 -3.30 27.67
C ASP A 61 2.04 -4.15 26.90
N GLU A 62 1.84 -3.85 25.61
CA GLU A 62 0.90 -4.58 24.74
C GLU A 62 1.37 -6.03 24.48
N SER A 63 2.63 -6.21 24.10
CA SER A 63 3.18 -7.52 23.69
C SER A 63 3.61 -8.40 24.86
N ARG A 64 3.74 -7.83 26.06
CA ARG A 64 4.40 -8.47 27.22
C ARG A 64 5.84 -8.88 26.95
N ILE A 65 6.49 -8.23 25.98
CA ILE A 65 7.91 -8.36 25.66
C ILE A 65 8.63 -7.18 26.31
N SER A 66 9.80 -7.41 26.90
CA SER A 66 10.55 -6.31 27.52
C SER A 66 10.99 -5.27 26.47
N SER A 67 10.99 -3.99 26.85
CA SER A 67 11.48 -2.91 25.99
C SER A 67 12.91 -3.15 25.50
N ALA A 68 13.76 -3.79 26.32
CA ALA A 68 15.11 -4.17 25.93
C ALA A 68 15.14 -5.17 24.76
N ILE A 69 14.25 -6.17 24.76
CA ILE A 69 14.14 -7.13 23.65
C ILE A 69 13.59 -6.43 22.40
N LEU A 70 12.59 -5.57 22.55
CA LEU A 70 12.04 -4.81 21.41
C LEU A 70 13.11 -3.91 20.77
N ILE A 71 13.86 -3.16 21.58
CA ILE A 71 14.98 -2.33 21.10
C ILE A 71 16.04 -3.21 20.42
N LEU A 72 16.41 -4.34 21.03
CA LEU A 72 17.37 -5.28 20.44
C LEU A 72 16.91 -5.74 19.05
N VAL A 73 15.64 -6.13 18.92
CA VAL A 73 15.08 -6.59 17.65
C VAL A 73 15.03 -5.46 16.64
N ILE A 74 14.53 -4.28 17.01
CA ILE A 74 14.40 -3.14 16.09
C ILE A 74 15.77 -2.67 15.60
N ASP A 75 16.74 -2.53 16.49
CA ASP A 75 18.02 -1.89 16.14
C ASP A 75 19.06 -2.87 15.58
N TYR A 76 19.01 -4.16 15.96
CA TYR A 76 20.08 -5.11 15.67
C TYR A 76 19.66 -6.33 14.86
N SER A 77 18.37 -6.62 14.70
CA SER A 77 17.95 -7.79 13.92
C SER A 77 18.17 -7.62 12.42
N GLY A 78 18.40 -6.39 11.93
CA GLY A 78 18.49 -6.08 10.50
C GLY A 78 17.20 -6.30 9.72
N PHE A 79 16.04 -6.40 10.40
CA PHE A 79 14.72 -6.43 9.75
C PHE A 79 14.06 -5.05 9.72
N PHE A 80 14.53 -4.12 10.56
CA PHE A 80 14.00 -2.78 10.69
C PHE A 80 15.09 -1.74 10.44
N VAL A 81 14.65 -0.55 10.05
CA VAL A 81 15.46 0.64 9.86
C VAL A 81 14.78 1.78 10.63
N THR A 82 15.59 2.63 11.24
CA THR A 82 15.11 3.86 11.89
C THR A 82 15.40 5.06 10.99
N GLU A 83 14.39 5.91 10.80
CA GLU A 83 14.48 7.20 10.11
C GLU A 83 13.97 8.30 11.03
N GLN A 84 14.62 9.46 10.98
CA GLN A 84 14.24 10.63 11.76
C GLN A 84 13.35 11.55 10.92
N ASP A 85 12.26 12.01 11.52
CA ASP A 85 11.31 12.98 10.96
C ASP A 85 11.11 14.12 11.97
N ASP A 86 10.36 15.17 11.61
CA ASP A 86 10.09 16.33 12.49
C ASP A 86 9.42 15.92 13.82
N ASN A 87 8.71 14.79 13.81
CA ASN A 87 8.00 14.23 14.97
C ASN A 87 8.84 13.24 15.81
N GLY A 88 10.09 12.98 15.42
CA GLY A 88 11.01 12.08 16.10
C GLY A 88 11.42 10.86 15.27
N ASP A 89 12.04 9.89 15.94
CA ASP A 89 12.57 8.67 15.31
C ASP A 89 11.45 7.66 15.08
N PHE A 90 11.26 7.25 13.82
CA PHE A 90 10.35 6.18 13.42
C PHE A 90 11.14 4.96 12.99
N PHE A 91 10.63 3.77 13.32
CA PHE A 91 11.13 2.53 12.72
C PHE A 91 10.11 1.93 11.77
N PHE A 92 10.61 1.26 10.73
CA PHE A 92 9.82 0.48 9.78
C PHE A 92 10.64 -0.69 9.25
N SER A 93 10.00 -1.63 8.55
CA SER A 93 10.71 -2.73 7.91
C SER A 93 10.69 -2.59 6.38
N PRO A 94 11.87 -2.43 5.73
CA PRO A 94 11.95 -2.44 4.27
C PRO A 94 11.37 -3.73 3.67
N LEU A 95 11.69 -4.88 4.27
CA LEU A 95 11.17 -6.17 3.85
C LEU A 95 9.63 -6.18 3.91
N PHE A 96 9.04 -5.78 5.03
CA PHE A 96 7.59 -5.74 5.17
C PHE A 96 6.94 -4.76 4.17
N ASN A 97 7.52 -3.59 3.97
CA ASN A 97 6.99 -2.60 3.04
C ASN A 97 6.96 -3.13 1.61
N THR A 98 7.98 -3.87 1.17
CA THR A 98 7.99 -4.52 -0.16
C THR A 98 6.87 -5.56 -0.28
N LEU A 99 6.61 -6.33 0.76
CA LEU A 99 5.55 -7.33 0.82
C LEU A 99 4.14 -6.69 0.80
N MET A 100 4.01 -5.46 1.29
CA MET A 100 2.76 -4.70 1.28
C MET A 100 2.46 -4.01 -0.06
N LEU A 101 3.44 -3.84 -0.96
CA LEU A 101 3.23 -3.18 -2.26
C LEU A 101 2.07 -3.80 -3.07
N PRO A 102 2.00 -5.13 -3.29
CA PRO A 102 0.89 -5.72 -4.05
C PRO A 102 -0.47 -5.54 -3.37
N TYR A 103 -0.50 -5.49 -2.04
CA TYR A 103 -1.72 -5.23 -1.28
C TYR A 103 -2.19 -3.78 -1.49
N ASN A 104 -1.27 -2.81 -1.36
CA ASN A 104 -1.55 -1.40 -1.54
C ASN A 104 -2.03 -1.08 -2.96
N GLU A 105 -1.39 -1.68 -3.97
CA GLU A 105 -1.83 -1.58 -5.37
C GLU A 105 -3.28 -2.05 -5.54
N ARG A 106 -3.60 -3.25 -5.04
CA ARG A 106 -4.96 -3.80 -5.11
C ARG A 106 -5.98 -2.93 -4.38
N LYS A 107 -5.62 -2.42 -3.20
CA LYS A 107 -6.47 -1.50 -2.41
C LYS A 107 -6.74 -0.21 -3.19
N LYS A 108 -5.70 0.38 -3.79
CA LYS A 108 -5.79 1.60 -4.61
C LYS A 108 -6.70 1.41 -5.82
N ILE A 109 -6.55 0.31 -6.55
CA ILE A 109 -7.38 0.00 -7.73
C ILE A 109 -8.86 -0.18 -7.34
N LYS A 110 -9.13 -0.88 -6.23
CA LYS A 110 -10.50 -1.05 -5.73
C LYS A 110 -11.11 0.30 -5.33
N SER A 111 -10.33 1.14 -4.63
CA SER A 111 -10.76 2.49 -4.26
C SER A 111 -11.09 3.34 -5.48
N GLN A 112 -10.20 3.39 -6.47
CA GLN A 112 -10.39 4.12 -7.72
C GLN A 112 -11.63 3.62 -8.48
N ALA A 113 -11.83 2.30 -8.57
CA ALA A 113 -13.02 1.74 -9.20
C ALA A 113 -14.32 2.15 -8.49
N GLY A 114 -14.30 2.22 -7.15
CA GLY A 114 -15.41 2.74 -6.35
C GLY A 114 -15.71 4.20 -6.63
N GLN A 115 -14.68 5.05 -6.67
CA GLN A 115 -14.81 6.48 -7.01
C GLN A 115 -15.36 6.68 -8.43
N ILE A 116 -14.84 5.95 -9.42
CA ILE A 116 -15.34 5.97 -10.80
C ILE A 116 -16.84 5.61 -10.84
N SER A 117 -17.24 4.54 -10.14
CA SER A 117 -18.64 4.12 -10.10
C SER A 117 -19.54 5.15 -9.42
N ALA A 118 -19.06 5.82 -8.37
CA ALA A 118 -19.79 6.91 -7.74
C ALA A 118 -19.96 8.10 -8.69
N LYS A 119 -18.88 8.55 -9.34
CA LYS A 119 -18.90 9.64 -10.34
C LYS A 119 -19.84 9.33 -11.51
N LYS A 120 -19.85 8.10 -12.01
CA LYS A 120 -20.76 7.69 -13.09
C LYS A 120 -22.23 7.82 -12.69
N ARG A 121 -22.59 7.39 -11.48
CA ARG A 121 -23.97 7.53 -10.94
C ARG A 121 -24.37 8.98 -10.66
N GLU A 122 -23.40 9.85 -10.42
CA GLU A 122 -23.65 11.29 -10.30
C GLU A 122 -23.96 11.89 -11.67
N LEU A 123 -23.16 11.56 -12.69
CA LEU A 123 -23.42 11.97 -14.07
C LEU A 123 -24.80 11.53 -14.57
N GLU A 124 -25.15 10.26 -14.36
CA GLU A 124 -26.47 9.73 -14.75
C GLU A 124 -27.62 10.50 -14.07
N ARG A 125 -27.45 10.94 -12.81
CA ARG A 125 -28.43 11.78 -12.10
C ARG A 125 -28.51 13.20 -12.67
N LEU A 126 -27.36 13.82 -12.96
CA LEU A 126 -27.33 15.16 -13.56
C LEU A 126 -27.96 15.17 -14.96
N GLU A 127 -27.71 14.13 -15.77
CA GLU A 127 -28.33 13.97 -17.09
C GLU A 127 -29.86 13.84 -16.98
N GLN A 128 -30.36 13.08 -16.01
CA GLN A 128 -31.81 12.97 -15.74
C GLN A 128 -32.42 14.30 -15.29
N ILE A 129 -31.73 15.05 -14.40
CA ILE A 129 -32.18 16.37 -13.96
C ILE A 129 -32.25 17.32 -15.15
N LYS A 130 -31.24 17.31 -16.01
CA LYS A 130 -31.21 18.14 -17.22
C LYS A 130 -32.37 17.80 -18.16
N GLU A 131 -32.61 16.52 -18.43
CA GLU A 131 -33.72 16.07 -19.26
C GLU A 131 -35.09 16.51 -18.70
N LEU A 132 -35.29 16.40 -17.38
CA LEU A 132 -36.52 16.87 -16.73
C LEU A 132 -36.66 18.40 -16.81
N THR A 133 -35.56 19.13 -16.65
CA THR A 133 -35.54 20.60 -16.76
C THR A 133 -35.89 21.04 -18.17
N ASP A 134 -35.33 20.39 -19.20
CA ASP A 134 -35.63 20.65 -20.60
C ASP A 134 -37.12 20.37 -20.90
N LYS A 135 -37.67 19.25 -20.41
CA LYS A 135 -39.11 18.94 -20.53
C LYS A 135 -40.02 19.97 -19.84
N LEU A 136 -39.63 20.47 -18.66
CA LEU A 136 -40.38 21.53 -17.96
C LEU A 136 -40.34 22.85 -18.74
N ARG A 137 -39.19 23.17 -19.36
CA ARG A 137 -39.04 24.37 -20.19
C ARG A 137 -39.95 24.36 -21.41
N ASP A 138 -40.19 23.19 -22.01
CA ASP A 138 -41.11 23.04 -23.15
C ASP A 138 -42.59 23.21 -22.74
N ILE A 139 -42.93 22.97 -21.47
CA ILE A 139 -44.29 23.12 -20.92
C ILE A 139 -44.57 24.59 -20.53
N ASP A 140 -43.58 25.29 -19.97
CA ASP A 140 -43.73 26.63 -19.39
C ASP A 140 -43.36 27.77 -20.38
N SER A 141 -43.98 27.74 -21.56
CA SER A 141 -43.73 28.68 -22.67
C SER A 141 -44.10 30.15 -22.41
N THR A 142 -44.41 30.55 -21.16
CA THR A 142 -44.97 31.89 -20.89
C THR A 142 -44.16 32.82 -19.98
N GLN A 143 -43.11 32.41 -19.27
CA GLN A 143 -42.21 33.38 -18.61
C GLN A 143 -40.73 33.00 -18.71
N GLN A 144 -40.03 33.66 -19.64
CA GLN A 144 -38.59 33.58 -19.74
C GLN A 144 -37.90 34.33 -18.60
N ASN A 145 -37.06 33.62 -17.83
CA ASN A 145 -35.96 34.23 -17.10
C ASN A 145 -34.65 33.53 -17.55
N PRO A 146 -33.78 34.19 -18.35
CA PRO A 146 -32.64 33.55 -19.01
C PRO A 146 -31.39 33.43 -18.13
N ALA A 147 -31.49 33.62 -16.82
CA ALA A 147 -30.34 33.83 -15.93
C ALA A 147 -29.98 32.65 -15.01
N LEU A 148 -30.68 31.51 -15.10
CA LEU A 148 -30.45 30.38 -14.18
C LEU A 148 -30.10 29.13 -14.99
N LEU A 149 -28.79 28.82 -15.13
CA LEU A 149 -28.15 27.48 -15.21
C LEU A 149 -27.02 27.26 -16.24
N THR A 150 -26.61 28.20 -17.09
CA THR A 150 -25.98 27.78 -18.36
C THR A 150 -24.45 27.75 -18.51
N LEU A 151 -23.62 28.01 -17.49
CA LEU A 151 -22.15 27.95 -17.71
C LEU A 151 -21.34 27.20 -16.63
N SER A 152 -21.92 26.89 -15.47
CA SER A 152 -21.20 26.21 -14.37
C SER A 152 -21.35 24.68 -14.40
N GLU A 153 -22.47 24.14 -14.89
CA GLU A 153 -22.77 22.71 -14.81
C GLU A 153 -22.24 21.89 -16.00
N ALA A 154 -22.12 22.51 -17.17
CA ALA A 154 -21.58 21.88 -18.38
C ALA A 154 -20.06 21.61 -18.25
N ASP A 155 -19.30 22.56 -17.70
CA ASP A 155 -17.88 22.37 -17.39
C ASP A 155 -17.69 21.30 -16.31
N SER A 156 -18.54 21.31 -15.27
CA SER A 156 -18.49 20.33 -14.19
C SER A 156 -18.75 18.90 -14.68
N THR A 157 -19.71 18.71 -15.59
CA THR A 157 -20.03 17.39 -16.15
C THR A 157 -18.96 16.87 -17.12
N GLN A 158 -18.35 17.74 -17.92
CA GLN A 158 -17.21 17.38 -18.77
C GLN A 158 -15.98 16.97 -17.96
N GLN A 159 -15.67 17.72 -16.90
CA GLN A 159 -14.55 17.41 -16.01
C GLN A 159 -14.74 16.05 -15.30
N ILE A 160 -15.97 15.71 -14.89
CA ILE A 160 -16.28 14.39 -14.31
C ILE A 160 -16.07 13.27 -15.34
N ARG A 161 -16.42 13.48 -16.62
CA ARG A 161 -16.22 12.49 -17.69
C ARG A 161 -14.74 12.24 -17.96
N GLU A 162 -13.93 13.30 -18.03
CA GLU A 162 -12.48 13.21 -18.21
C GLU A 162 -11.79 12.46 -17.06
N ASP A 163 -12.20 12.74 -15.82
CA ASP A 163 -11.71 12.05 -14.62
C ASP A 163 -12.00 10.54 -14.63
N ILE A 164 -13.18 10.15 -15.13
CA ILE A 164 -13.58 8.75 -15.26
C ILE A 164 -12.68 8.05 -16.29
N ASP A 165 -12.47 8.68 -17.44
CA ASP A 165 -11.68 8.13 -18.53
C ASP A 165 -10.20 7.95 -18.13
N HIS A 166 -9.59 8.97 -17.52
CA HIS A 166 -8.20 8.92 -17.08
C HIS A 166 -7.97 7.81 -16.03
N SER A 167 -8.91 7.63 -15.10
CA SER A 167 -8.85 6.60 -14.07
C SER A 167 -9.10 5.19 -14.63
N SER A 168 -9.95 5.05 -15.64
CA SER A 168 -10.21 3.78 -16.33
C SER A 168 -8.98 3.26 -17.11
N GLN A 169 -8.17 4.17 -17.69
CA GLN A 169 -6.93 3.82 -18.38
C GLN A 169 -5.86 3.27 -17.44
N TYR A 170 -5.72 3.84 -16.24
CA TYR A 170 -4.80 3.35 -15.21
C TYR A 170 -5.13 1.89 -14.83
N LYS A 171 -6.42 1.60 -14.62
CA LYS A 171 -6.89 0.24 -14.33
C LYS A 171 -6.54 -0.75 -15.45
N LYS A 172 -6.78 -0.39 -16.72
CA LYS A 172 -6.46 -1.24 -17.88
C LYS A 172 -4.95 -1.55 -17.99
N LYS A 173 -4.07 -0.57 -17.75
CA LYS A 173 -2.62 -0.77 -17.77
C LYS A 173 -2.17 -1.79 -16.71
N PHE A 174 -2.63 -1.63 -15.47
CA PHE A 174 -2.27 -2.54 -14.37
C PHE A 174 -2.63 -4.01 -14.64
N TYR A 175 -3.84 -4.28 -15.11
CA TYR A 175 -4.26 -5.67 -15.40
C TYR A 175 -3.62 -6.24 -16.67
N LYS A 176 -3.13 -5.39 -17.59
CA LYS A 176 -2.43 -5.83 -18.81
C LYS A 176 -1.00 -6.26 -18.50
N GLU A 177 -0.32 -5.56 -17.59
CA GLU A 177 1.05 -5.87 -17.14
C GLU A 177 1.13 -7.17 -16.29
N LYS A 178 0.06 -7.52 -15.56
CA LYS A 178 0.03 -8.74 -14.72
C LYS A 178 -0.63 -9.97 -15.37
N LYS A 179 -0.97 -9.92 -16.66
CA LYS A 179 -1.34 -11.16 -17.38
C LYS A 179 -0.08 -12.03 -17.48
N PRO A 180 -0.09 -13.29 -17.03
CA PRO A 180 1.00 -14.20 -17.35
C PRO A 180 1.07 -14.29 -18.88
N THR A 181 2.21 -13.94 -19.46
CA THR A 181 2.57 -14.45 -20.78
C THR A 181 2.38 -15.97 -20.69
N LYS A 182 1.63 -16.56 -21.63
CA LYS A 182 1.48 -18.02 -21.70
C LYS A 182 2.89 -18.60 -21.85
N SER A 183 3.52 -19.00 -20.75
CA SER A 183 4.83 -19.62 -20.76
C SER A 183 4.68 -21.03 -21.31
N SER A 184 5.33 -21.24 -22.46
CA SER A 184 5.65 -22.53 -23.05
C SER A 184 6.01 -23.57 -21.98
N SER A 185 5.37 -24.74 -22.09
CA SER A 185 5.83 -26.06 -21.62
C SER A 185 6.95 -26.08 -20.56
N PHE A 186 6.55 -26.33 -19.31
CA PHE A 186 7.46 -26.77 -18.24
C PHE A 186 8.19 -28.05 -18.64
N LYS A 187 9.45 -27.95 -19.08
CA LYS A 187 10.42 -29.05 -18.96
C LYS A 187 10.98 -29.01 -17.53
N LYS A 188 10.80 -30.10 -16.79
CA LYS A 188 11.41 -30.32 -15.48
C LYS A 188 12.94 -30.35 -15.63
N SER A 189 13.66 -29.44 -14.99
CA SER A 189 15.07 -29.60 -14.65
C SER A 189 15.25 -29.58 -13.13
N LYS A 190 16.19 -30.41 -12.66
CA LYS A 190 16.45 -30.78 -11.26
C LYS A 190 16.94 -29.60 -10.41
N PRO A 191 16.81 -29.70 -9.07
CA PRO A 191 17.29 -28.69 -8.13
C PRO A 191 18.80 -28.84 -7.98
N ASP A 192 19.52 -27.73 -8.11
CA ASP A 192 20.67 -27.33 -7.29
C ASP A 192 21.40 -26.18 -8.00
N GLN A 193 21.87 -25.23 -7.20
CA GLN A 193 22.85 -24.18 -7.50
C GLN A 193 22.35 -22.76 -7.89
N ILE A 194 22.72 -21.85 -6.98
CA ILE A 194 23.10 -20.44 -7.16
C ILE A 194 21.97 -19.40 -7.18
N PHE A 195 21.87 -18.66 -6.06
CA PHE A 195 21.73 -17.21 -6.13
C PHE A 195 22.66 -16.59 -5.08
N GLU A 196 23.89 -16.31 -5.53
CA GLU A 196 24.76 -15.26 -4.99
C GLU A 196 23.94 -13.97 -4.96
N THR A 197 23.44 -13.60 -3.77
CA THR A 197 22.66 -12.36 -3.54
C THR A 197 23.44 -11.36 -2.70
N ASP A 198 24.64 -11.72 -2.26
CA ASP A 198 25.49 -10.86 -1.44
C ASP A 198 25.97 -9.63 -2.22
N ASP A 199 26.28 -9.77 -3.52
CA ASP A 199 26.75 -8.66 -4.35
C ASP A 199 25.66 -7.60 -4.61
N ALA A 200 24.41 -8.01 -4.78
CA ALA A 200 23.29 -7.10 -4.98
C ALA A 200 22.96 -6.30 -3.71
N ILE A 201 23.06 -6.94 -2.54
CA ILE A 201 22.83 -6.31 -1.23
C ILE A 201 23.99 -5.34 -0.91
N ILE A 202 25.24 -5.73 -1.18
CA ILE A 202 26.42 -4.88 -0.98
C ILE A 202 26.40 -3.66 -1.92
N ALA A 203 25.93 -3.81 -3.16
CA ALA A 203 25.82 -2.70 -4.13
C ALA A 203 24.78 -1.65 -3.71
N ILE A 204 23.64 -2.07 -3.15
CA ILE A 204 22.62 -1.16 -2.59
C ILE A 204 23.19 -0.40 -1.38
N HIS A 205 23.93 -1.09 -0.51
CA HIS A 205 24.48 -0.49 0.70
C HIS A 205 25.60 0.54 0.42
N LYS A 206 26.40 0.35 -0.64
CA LYS A 206 27.39 1.34 -1.09
C LYS A 206 26.75 2.59 -1.69
N ARG A 207 25.66 2.44 -2.45
CA ARG A 207 24.97 3.55 -3.12
C ARG A 207 24.29 4.50 -2.13
N LEU A 208 23.80 3.99 -1.00
CA LEU A 208 23.17 4.79 0.05
C LEU A 208 24.18 5.58 0.88
N LYS A 209 25.42 5.09 1.05
CA LYS A 209 26.49 5.81 1.79
C LYS A 209 27.09 6.97 1.01
N THR A 210 27.04 6.96 -0.32
CA THR A 210 27.58 8.05 -1.15
C THR A 210 26.66 9.27 -1.23
N THR A 211 25.38 9.14 -0.90
CA THR A 211 24.41 10.25 -1.02
C THR A 211 24.34 11.14 0.22
N VAL A 212 25.02 10.77 1.31
CA VAL A 212 25.02 11.53 2.59
C VAL A 212 26.33 12.33 2.80
N ARG A 213 27.21 12.39 1.79
CA ARG A 213 28.35 13.32 1.79
C ARG A 213 28.34 14.13 0.50
N GLY A 214 27.49 15.15 0.49
CA GLY A 214 27.44 16.25 -0.46
C GLY A 214 26.90 17.47 0.27
#